data_AF-A0A1V6TTP0-F1
#
_entry.id   AF-A0A1V6TTP0-F1
#
_cell.length_a   1.000
_cell.length_b   1.000
_cell.length_c   1.000
_cell.angle_alpha   90.00
_cell.angle_beta   90.00
_cell.angle_gamma   90.00
#
_symmetry.space_group_name_H-M   'P 1'
#
loop_
_entity.id
_entity.type
_entity.pdbx_description
1 polymer ?
#
loop_
_entity_poly.entity_id
_entity_poly.type
_entity_poly.pdbx_seq_one_letter_code
_entity_poly.pdbx_strand_id
1 'polypeptide(L)'
;MGFGGTLRGFCERDLFQEKAPMFEAAIPFMWEAALLADDILELFDLPAPGKEICIMWNRVLWIEHKLETMPMPDLEARWRKMYNSLSGYFEIPCLRERGPPFYRPLHYLVAAFLEADKPERETSAIISAIGDFMSTVRMFHQQRLCEDQEVRGRGRQWLKSIGRRTRKSLSPRKRTRHSTSVSLLSLSGEGLRAPLLPKGWEEGQRSE
;
A
#
# COMPACT_ATOMS: atom_id res chain seq x y z
N MET A 1 -5.29 13.92 -0.36
CA MET A 1 -5.53 13.09 -1.57
C MET A 1 -5.73 11.66 -1.15
N GLY A 2 -6.76 10.98 -1.66
CA GLY A 2 -6.99 9.55 -1.41
C GLY A 2 -6.02 8.66 -2.20
N PHE A 3 -5.93 7.39 -1.82
CA PHE A 3 -5.05 6.41 -2.47
C PHE A 3 -5.34 6.28 -3.97
N GLY A 4 -6.62 6.21 -4.38
CA GLY A 4 -6.99 6.13 -5.80
C GLY A 4 -6.51 7.32 -6.65
N GLY A 5 -6.60 8.55 -6.13
CA GLY A 5 -6.08 9.72 -6.82
C GLY A 5 -4.54 9.72 -6.92
N THR A 6 -3.87 9.20 -5.90
CA THR A 6 -2.39 9.09 -5.88
C THR A 6 -1.92 8.00 -6.84
N LEU A 7 -2.60 6.84 -6.85
CA LEU A 7 -2.32 5.73 -7.77
C LEU A 7 -2.56 6.14 -9.23
N ARG A 8 -3.66 6.85 -9.51
CA ARG A 8 -3.93 7.39 -10.85
C ARG A 8 -2.84 8.36 -11.30
N GLY A 9 -2.40 9.26 -10.41
CA GLY A 9 -1.28 10.16 -10.68
C GLY A 9 0.03 9.42 -10.98
N PHE A 10 0.27 8.31 -10.30
CA PHE A 10 1.41 7.42 -10.56
C PHE A 10 1.32 6.70 -11.91
N CYS A 11 0.19 6.10 -12.22
CA CYS A 11 0.03 5.33 -13.46
C CYS A 11 -0.11 6.18 -14.73
N GLU A 12 -0.81 7.31 -14.66
CA GLU A 12 -1.20 8.09 -15.85
C GLU A 12 -0.34 9.34 -16.08
N ARG A 13 0.35 9.83 -15.04
CA ARG A 13 1.00 11.16 -15.05
C ARG A 13 2.43 11.16 -14.51
N ASP A 14 2.98 9.97 -14.24
CA ASP A 14 4.30 9.78 -13.64
C ASP A 14 4.54 10.55 -12.32
N LEU A 15 3.49 10.88 -11.59
CA LEU A 15 3.57 11.56 -10.29
C LEU A 15 3.76 10.56 -9.14
N PHE A 16 4.31 11.01 -8.01
CA PHE A 16 4.43 10.19 -6.79
C PHE A 16 5.27 8.90 -6.95
N GLN A 17 6.31 8.93 -7.79
CA GLN A 17 7.23 7.80 -8.01
C GLN A 17 7.86 7.30 -6.70
N GLU A 18 8.05 8.19 -5.71
CA GLU A 18 8.53 7.84 -4.38
C GLU A 18 7.60 6.88 -3.61
N LYS A 19 6.34 6.73 -4.06
CA LYS A 19 5.34 5.85 -3.47
C LYS A 19 5.20 4.51 -4.21
N ALA A 20 6.00 4.23 -5.24
CA ALA A 20 5.96 2.96 -5.98
C ALA A 20 5.99 1.72 -5.06
N PRO A 21 6.85 1.62 -4.02
CA PRO A 21 6.87 0.45 -3.14
C PRO A 21 5.56 0.24 -2.36
N MET A 22 4.88 1.34 -2.00
CA MET A 22 3.57 1.27 -1.34
C MET A 22 2.51 0.71 -2.30
N PHE A 23 2.52 1.13 -3.57
CA PHE A 23 1.59 0.62 -4.58
C PHE A 23 1.85 -0.86 -4.90
N GLU A 24 3.13 -1.25 -5.04
CA GLU A 24 3.54 -2.64 -5.25
C GLU A 24 3.09 -3.56 -4.12
N ALA A 25 3.07 -3.07 -2.87
CA ALA A 25 2.55 -3.83 -1.73
C ALA A 25 1.01 -3.80 -1.63
N ALA A 26 0.40 -2.64 -1.89
CA ALA A 26 -1.03 -2.44 -1.69
C ALA A 26 -1.90 -3.11 -2.75
N ILE A 27 -1.49 -3.10 -4.02
CA ILE A 27 -2.29 -3.67 -5.12
C ILE A 27 -2.51 -5.18 -4.93
N PRO A 28 -1.48 -6.02 -4.75
CA PRO A 28 -1.67 -7.44 -4.51
C PRO A 28 -2.47 -7.72 -3.24
N PHE A 29 -2.20 -6.96 -2.16
CA PHE A 29 -2.96 -7.10 -0.92
C PHE A 29 -4.46 -6.84 -1.11
N MET A 30 -4.84 -5.76 -1.79
CA MET A 30 -6.25 -5.45 -2.04
C MET A 30 -6.89 -6.49 -2.97
N TRP A 31 -6.14 -6.98 -3.96
CA TRP A 31 -6.60 -8.03 -4.86
C TRP A 31 -6.86 -9.34 -4.12
N GLU A 32 -5.89 -9.84 -3.36
CA GLU A 32 -6.00 -11.05 -2.55
C GLU A 32 -7.11 -10.92 -1.49
N ALA A 33 -7.24 -9.77 -0.83
CA ALA A 33 -8.29 -9.55 0.15
C ALA A 33 -9.69 -9.52 -0.48
N ALA A 34 -9.82 -9.05 -1.73
CA ALA A 34 -11.07 -9.08 -2.46
C ALA A 34 -11.43 -10.50 -2.89
N LEU A 35 -10.47 -11.25 -3.45
CA LEU A 35 -10.67 -12.66 -3.81
C LEU A 35 -11.06 -13.51 -2.61
N LEU A 36 -10.42 -13.30 -1.46
CA LEU A 36 -10.79 -14.00 -0.22
C LEU A 36 -12.25 -13.75 0.17
N ALA A 37 -12.80 -12.56 -0.07
CA ALA A 37 -14.21 -12.30 0.19
C ALA A 37 -15.12 -13.02 -0.79
N ASP A 38 -14.75 -13.10 -2.08
CA ASP A 38 -15.48 -13.87 -3.08
C ASP A 38 -15.46 -15.38 -2.73
N ASP A 39 -14.32 -15.92 -2.32
CA ASP A 39 -14.17 -17.31 -1.86
C ASP A 39 -15.04 -17.61 -0.63
N ILE A 40 -15.13 -16.65 0.31
CA ILE A 40 -16.01 -16.77 1.48
C ILE A 40 -17.47 -16.84 1.04
N LEU A 41 -17.90 -16.04 0.05
CA LEU A 41 -19.28 -16.13 -0.44
C LEU A 41 -19.58 -17.51 -1.03
N GLU A 42 -18.67 -18.04 -1.84
CA GLU A 42 -18.81 -19.38 -2.43
C GLU A 42 -18.86 -20.46 -1.35
N LEU A 43 -17.93 -20.43 -0.39
CA LEU A 43 -17.82 -21.43 0.67
C LEU A 43 -19.06 -21.52 1.55
N PHE A 44 -19.76 -20.39 1.76
CA PHE A 44 -20.93 -20.30 2.63
C PHE A 44 -22.26 -20.11 1.88
N ASP A 45 -22.25 -20.31 0.55
CA ASP A 45 -23.44 -20.20 -0.32
C ASP A 45 -24.18 -18.86 -0.12
N LEU A 46 -23.42 -17.78 -0.10
CA LEU A 46 -23.93 -16.41 0.02
C LEU A 46 -24.01 -15.76 -1.37
N PRO A 47 -25.06 -14.95 -1.64
CA PRO A 47 -25.19 -14.26 -2.91
C PRO A 47 -24.14 -13.15 -3.04
N ALA A 48 -23.59 -13.00 -4.25
CA ALA A 48 -22.73 -11.88 -4.61
C ALA A 48 -23.53 -10.57 -4.70
N PRO A 49 -23.24 -9.56 -3.85
CA PRO A 49 -23.87 -8.25 -3.89
C PRO A 49 -23.91 -7.64 -5.27
N GLY A 50 -25.11 -7.34 -5.77
CA GLY A 50 -25.28 -6.77 -7.12
C GLY A 50 -24.78 -7.67 -8.26
N LYS A 51 -24.52 -8.96 -8.00
CA LYS A 51 -23.94 -9.93 -8.95
C LYS A 51 -22.55 -9.55 -9.47
N GLU A 52 -21.79 -8.80 -8.67
CA GLU A 52 -20.43 -8.38 -8.98
C GLU A 52 -19.44 -9.01 -8.01
N ILE A 53 -18.22 -9.29 -8.46
CA ILE A 53 -17.11 -9.70 -7.59
C ILE A 53 -16.64 -8.55 -6.70
N CYS A 54 -16.06 -8.87 -5.54
CA CYS A 54 -15.72 -7.92 -4.49
C CYS A 54 -14.90 -6.73 -4.99
N ILE A 55 -13.88 -6.95 -5.84
CA ILE A 55 -13.00 -5.87 -6.31
C ILE A 55 -13.72 -4.87 -7.24
N MET A 56 -14.72 -5.33 -7.98
CA MET A 56 -15.51 -4.50 -8.91
C MET A 56 -16.76 -3.91 -8.29
N TRP A 57 -17.25 -4.51 -7.20
CA TRP A 57 -18.53 -4.17 -6.57
C TRP A 57 -18.77 -2.67 -6.37
N ASN A 58 -19.86 -2.14 -6.90
CA ASN A 58 -20.22 -0.75 -6.68
C ASN A 58 -21.14 -0.58 -5.46
N ARG A 59 -20.55 -0.28 -4.30
CA ARG A 59 -21.30 -0.05 -3.05
C ARG A 59 -22.36 1.06 -3.16
N VAL A 60 -22.09 2.11 -3.93
CA VAL A 60 -23.03 3.24 -4.03
C VAL A 60 -24.29 2.82 -4.77
N LEU A 61 -24.11 2.22 -5.96
CA LEU A 61 -25.24 1.71 -6.75
C LEU A 61 -25.99 0.61 -5.99
N TRP A 62 -25.28 -0.25 -5.27
CA TRP A 62 -25.90 -1.29 -4.46
C TRP A 62 -26.77 -0.70 -3.33
N ILE A 63 -26.30 0.35 -2.64
CA ILE A 63 -27.09 1.04 -1.60
C ILE A 63 -28.33 1.67 -2.22
N GLU A 64 -28.18 2.38 -3.33
CA GLU A 64 -29.30 3.03 -4.04
C GLU A 64 -30.40 2.01 -4.37
N HIS A 65 -30.03 0.86 -4.96
CA HIS A 65 -30.98 -0.21 -5.26
C HIS A 65 -31.61 -0.80 -4.00
N LYS A 66 -30.83 -1.02 -2.93
CA LYS A 66 -31.39 -1.56 -1.68
C LYS A 66 -32.39 -0.62 -1.02
N LEU A 67 -32.19 0.70 -1.13
CA LEU A 67 -33.12 1.70 -0.61
C LEU A 67 -34.48 1.71 -1.33
N GLU A 68 -34.59 1.11 -2.53
CA GLU A 68 -35.88 0.90 -3.20
C GLU A 68 -36.76 -0.12 -2.46
N THR A 69 -36.14 -1.03 -1.69
CA THR A 69 -36.82 -2.14 -1.01
C THR A 69 -36.77 -2.07 0.51
N MET A 70 -35.89 -1.25 1.08
CA MET A 70 -35.67 -1.15 2.52
C MET A 70 -35.44 0.31 2.94
N PRO A 71 -36.21 0.84 3.92
CA PRO A 71 -35.98 2.17 4.44
C PRO A 71 -34.58 2.34 5.04
N MET A 72 -34.02 3.55 4.91
CA MET A 72 -32.67 3.86 5.40
C MET A 72 -32.43 3.51 6.88
N PRO A 73 -33.36 3.78 7.83
CA PRO A 73 -33.13 3.43 9.24
C PRO A 73 -32.98 1.92 9.47
N ASP A 74 -33.76 1.11 8.77
CA ASP A 74 -33.72 -0.34 8.87
C ASP A 74 -32.44 -0.90 8.24
N LEU A 75 -32.07 -0.38 7.06
CA LEU A 75 -30.83 -0.73 6.39
C LEU A 75 -29.62 -0.42 7.29
N GLU A 76 -29.59 0.76 7.90
CA GLU A 76 -28.50 1.17 8.77
C GLU A 76 -28.41 0.31 10.03
N ALA A 77 -29.55 -0.01 10.66
CA ALA A 77 -29.60 -0.87 11.84
C ALA A 77 -29.08 -2.29 11.53
N ARG A 78 -29.55 -2.90 10.43
CA ARG A 78 -29.11 -4.23 10.01
C ARG A 78 -27.64 -4.23 9.58
N TRP A 79 -27.22 -3.22 8.81
CA TRP A 79 -25.82 -3.04 8.39
C TRP A 79 -24.90 -2.97 9.60
N ARG A 80 -25.24 -2.13 10.59
CA ARG A 80 -24.43 -1.94 11.80
C ARG A 80 -24.31 -3.22 12.61
N LYS A 81 -25.40 -3.97 12.77
CA LYS A 81 -25.40 -5.27 13.45
C LYS A 81 -24.42 -6.23 12.77
N MET A 82 -24.57 -6.43 11.46
CA MET A 82 -23.72 -7.32 10.67
C MET A 82 -22.26 -6.89 10.67
N TYR A 83 -21.99 -5.60 10.48
CA TYR A 83 -20.66 -5.04 10.47
C TYR A 83 -19.94 -5.28 11.80
N ASN A 84 -20.62 -5.00 12.93
CA ASN A 84 -20.03 -5.20 14.25
C ASN A 84 -19.71 -6.68 14.50
N SER A 85 -20.59 -7.59 14.10
CA SER A 85 -20.37 -9.03 14.24
C SER A 85 -19.21 -9.57 13.39
N LEU A 86 -18.95 -8.98 12.22
CA LEU A 86 -17.87 -9.43 11.33
C LEU A 86 -16.54 -8.72 11.57
N SER A 87 -16.57 -7.44 11.97
CA SER A 87 -15.39 -6.56 12.01
C SER A 87 -14.23 -7.13 12.82
N GLY A 88 -14.50 -7.86 13.91
CA GLY A 88 -13.47 -8.48 14.74
C GLY A 88 -12.64 -9.56 14.02
N TYR A 89 -13.17 -10.16 12.96
CA TYR A 89 -12.45 -11.18 12.19
C TYR A 89 -11.56 -10.59 11.09
N PHE A 90 -11.84 -9.35 10.68
CA PHE A 90 -11.12 -8.63 9.64
C PHE A 90 -10.19 -7.58 10.27
N GLU A 91 -9.19 -8.05 11.00
CA GLU A 91 -8.08 -7.20 11.43
C GLU A 91 -7.33 -6.72 10.18
N ILE A 92 -7.53 -5.44 9.82
CA ILE A 92 -6.81 -4.79 8.73
C ILE A 92 -5.67 -3.99 9.38
N PRO A 93 -4.46 -4.56 9.54
CA PRO A 93 -3.35 -3.82 10.11
C PRO A 93 -3.02 -2.64 9.20
N CYS A 94 -3.16 -1.43 9.74
CA CYS A 94 -2.75 -0.19 9.09
C CYS A 94 -1.22 -0.11 9.15
N LEU A 95 -0.55 -0.86 8.28
CA LEU A 95 0.90 -0.75 8.11
C LEU A 95 1.16 0.46 7.22
N ARG A 96 2.00 1.41 7.69
CA ARG A 96 2.39 2.61 6.92
C ARG A 96 2.86 2.29 5.49
N GLU A 97 3.35 1.06 5.28
CA GLU A 97 3.88 0.54 4.03
C GLU A 97 2.81 -0.05 3.09
N ARG A 98 1.62 -0.43 3.60
CA ARG A 98 0.57 -1.11 2.81
C ARG A 98 -0.56 -0.19 2.32
N GLY A 99 -0.43 1.12 2.53
CA GLY A 99 -1.45 2.10 2.13
C GLY A 99 -2.60 2.24 3.14
N PRO A 100 -3.69 2.92 2.78
CA PRO A 100 -4.82 3.10 3.69
C PRO A 100 -5.56 1.78 3.96
N PRO A 101 -6.35 1.70 5.04
CA PRO A 101 -7.20 0.55 5.30
C PRO A 101 -8.13 0.23 4.11
N PHE A 102 -8.24 -1.06 3.78
CA PHE A 102 -9.08 -1.57 2.70
C PHE A 102 -10.31 -2.32 3.25
N TYR A 103 -11.38 -1.58 3.53
CA TYR A 103 -12.62 -2.11 4.13
C TYR A 103 -13.61 -2.73 3.14
N ARG A 104 -13.32 -2.68 1.84
CA ARG A 104 -14.21 -3.18 0.78
C ARG A 104 -14.62 -4.66 0.99
N PRO A 105 -13.72 -5.60 1.32
CA PRO A 105 -14.09 -6.99 1.61
C PRO A 105 -15.12 -7.13 2.74
N LEU A 106 -14.92 -6.41 3.85
CA LEU A 106 -15.84 -6.43 4.99
C LEU A 106 -17.22 -5.87 4.61
N HIS A 107 -17.25 -4.73 3.91
CA HIS A 107 -18.50 -4.15 3.43
C HIS A 107 -19.23 -5.03 2.42
N TYR A 108 -18.48 -5.72 1.56
CA TYR A 108 -19.00 -6.65 0.58
C TYR A 108 -19.67 -7.85 1.27
N LEU A 109 -19.02 -8.45 2.27
CA LEU A 109 -19.62 -9.53 3.07
C LEU A 109 -20.88 -9.07 3.81
N VAL A 110 -20.86 -7.88 4.43
CA VAL A 110 -22.07 -7.32 5.07
C VAL A 110 -23.21 -7.18 4.06
N ALA A 111 -22.92 -6.68 2.86
CA ALA A 111 -23.91 -6.57 1.80
C ALA A 111 -24.45 -7.95 1.37
N ALA A 112 -23.59 -8.97 1.28
CA ALA A 112 -23.98 -10.33 0.90
C ALA A 112 -24.96 -10.95 1.89
N PHE A 113 -24.73 -10.76 3.18
CA PHE A 113 -25.67 -11.17 4.22
C PHE A 113 -27.01 -10.44 4.17
N LEU A 114 -26.98 -9.13 3.85
CA LEU A 114 -28.20 -8.35 3.65
C LEU A 114 -28.98 -8.79 2.40
N GLU A 115 -28.29 -9.28 1.37
CA GLU A 115 -28.94 -9.91 0.22
C GLU A 115 -29.47 -11.31 0.50
N ALA A 116 -28.75 -12.11 1.27
CA ALA A 116 -29.16 -13.46 1.64
C ALA A 116 -30.43 -13.47 2.50
N ASP A 117 -30.61 -12.42 3.32
CA ASP A 117 -31.77 -12.22 4.22
C ASP A 117 -32.12 -13.46 5.06
N LYS A 118 -31.11 -14.24 5.44
CA LYS A 118 -31.27 -15.47 6.21
C LYS A 118 -31.71 -15.17 7.65
N PRO A 119 -32.42 -16.11 8.32
CA PRO A 119 -32.79 -15.97 9.72
C PRO A 119 -31.59 -15.69 10.64
N GLU A 120 -31.79 -14.97 11.74
CA GLU A 120 -30.71 -14.54 12.64
C GLU A 120 -29.84 -15.70 13.15
N ARG A 121 -30.44 -16.84 13.48
CA ARG A 121 -29.72 -18.03 13.94
C ARG A 121 -28.76 -18.57 12.87
N GLU A 122 -29.23 -18.62 11.62
CA GLU A 122 -28.43 -19.10 10.49
C GLU A 122 -27.33 -18.09 10.15
N THR A 123 -27.68 -16.81 10.08
CA THR A 123 -26.72 -15.70 9.89
C THR A 123 -25.61 -15.75 10.94
N SER A 124 -25.95 -15.91 12.21
CA SER A 124 -24.96 -16.00 13.30
C SER A 124 -24.04 -17.21 13.16
N ALA A 125 -24.60 -18.37 12.77
CA ALA A 125 -23.82 -19.58 12.54
C ALA A 125 -22.80 -19.41 11.40
N ILE A 126 -23.21 -18.78 10.29
CA ILE A 126 -22.32 -18.48 9.17
C ILE A 126 -21.23 -17.50 9.60
N ILE A 127 -21.59 -16.41 10.31
CA ILE A 127 -20.59 -15.45 10.82
C ILE A 127 -19.54 -16.13 11.71
N SER A 128 -19.96 -17.01 12.62
CA SER A 128 -19.04 -17.77 13.45
C SER A 128 -18.12 -18.67 12.61
N ALA A 129 -18.67 -19.38 11.63
CA ALA A 129 -17.89 -20.23 10.73
C ALA A 129 -16.89 -19.43 9.87
N ILE A 130 -17.25 -18.23 9.42
CA ILE A 130 -16.32 -17.29 8.78
C ILE A 130 -15.19 -16.92 9.75
N GLY A 131 -15.52 -16.64 11.02
CA GLY A 131 -14.53 -16.35 12.05
C GLY A 131 -13.51 -17.47 12.26
N ASP A 132 -13.97 -18.72 12.30
CA ASP A 132 -13.13 -19.92 12.42
C ASP A 132 -12.25 -20.12 11.17
N PHE A 133 -12.83 -19.93 9.98
CA PHE A 133 -12.11 -19.96 8.71
C PHE A 133 -10.99 -18.93 8.67
N MET A 134 -11.29 -17.65 8.99
CA MET A 134 -10.31 -16.56 9.02
C MET A 134 -9.19 -16.82 10.03
N SER A 135 -9.50 -17.46 11.16
CA SER A 135 -8.50 -17.82 12.16
C SER A 135 -7.57 -18.93 11.67
N THR A 136 -8.11 -19.91 10.95
CA THR A 136 -7.33 -20.98 10.31
C THR A 136 -6.41 -20.43 9.22
N VAL A 137 -6.93 -19.54 8.36
CA VAL A 137 -6.14 -18.86 7.32
C VAL A 137 -4.97 -18.08 7.96
N ARG A 138 -5.23 -17.32 9.04
CA ARG A 138 -4.17 -16.63 9.79
C ARG A 138 -3.11 -17.58 10.33
N MET A 139 -3.51 -18.66 10.98
CA MET A 139 -2.58 -19.66 11.53
C MET A 139 -1.73 -20.29 10.42
N PHE A 140 -2.33 -20.65 9.29
CA PHE A 140 -1.63 -21.21 8.15
C PHE A 140 -0.57 -20.24 7.59
N HIS A 141 -0.92 -18.96 7.41
CA HIS A 141 0.04 -17.95 6.97
C HIS A 141 1.16 -17.73 7.99
N GLN A 142 0.85 -17.69 9.28
CA GLN A 142 1.87 -17.58 10.33
C GLN A 142 2.81 -18.79 10.35
N GLN A 143 2.28 -19.99 10.21
CA GLN A 143 3.06 -21.22 10.16
C GLN A 143 4.00 -21.23 8.95
N ARG A 144 3.50 -20.89 7.75
CA ARG A 144 4.34 -20.80 6.54
C ARG A 144 5.45 -19.77 6.67
N LEU A 145 5.18 -18.60 7.26
CA LEU A 145 6.21 -17.58 7.50
C LEU A 145 7.30 -18.06 8.47
N CYS A 146 6.95 -18.90 9.44
CA CYS A 146 7.88 -19.48 10.42
C CYS A 146 8.69 -20.66 9.87
N GLU A 147 8.09 -21.47 8.99
CA GLU A 147 8.67 -22.69 8.44
C GLU A 147 9.48 -22.46 7.16
N ASP A 148 9.14 -21.44 6.36
CA ASP A 148 9.84 -21.18 5.11
C ASP A 148 11.26 -20.65 5.34
N GLN A 149 12.22 -21.55 5.17
CA GLN A 149 13.65 -21.31 5.39
C GLN A 149 14.21 -20.28 4.41
N GLU A 150 13.65 -20.16 3.20
CA GLU A 150 14.03 -19.13 2.23
C GLU A 150 13.52 -17.75 2.63
N VAL A 151 12.28 -17.64 3.11
CA VAL A 151 11.72 -16.36 3.61
C VAL A 151 12.52 -15.88 4.82
N ARG A 152 12.85 -16.79 5.75
CA ARG A 152 13.75 -16.48 6.88
C ARG A 152 15.17 -16.15 6.43
N GLY A 153 15.66 -16.82 5.38
CA GLY A 153 16.97 -16.57 4.77
C GLY A 153 17.06 -15.18 4.15
N ARG A 154 16.09 -14.82 3.31
CA ARG A 154 15.95 -13.52 2.64
C ARG A 154 15.74 -12.39 3.66
N GLY A 155 14.90 -12.59 4.68
CA GLY A 155 14.71 -11.62 5.76
C GLY A 155 15.99 -11.35 6.56
N ARG A 156 16.74 -12.41 6.92
CA ARG A 156 18.06 -12.26 7.59
C ARG A 156 19.09 -11.58 6.69
N GLN A 157 19.12 -11.89 5.40
CA GLN A 157 20.03 -11.26 4.45
C GLN A 157 19.69 -9.77 4.26
N TRP A 158 18.41 -9.43 4.18
CA TRP A 158 17.94 -8.04 4.10
C TRP A 158 18.31 -7.25 5.36
N LEU A 159 18.05 -7.77 6.57
CA LEU A 159 18.47 -7.16 7.84
C LEU A 159 20.00 -6.97 7.91
N LYS A 160 20.78 -7.97 7.47
CA LYS A 160 22.24 -7.83 7.36
C LYS A 160 22.65 -6.75 6.36
N SER A 161 21.92 -6.59 5.27
CA SER A 161 22.20 -5.56 4.26
C SER A 161 21.95 -4.15 4.79
N ILE A 162 20.88 -3.95 5.57
CA ILE A 162 20.57 -2.69 6.24
C ILE A 162 21.60 -2.40 7.33
N GLY A 163 21.89 -3.36 8.21
CA GLY A 163 22.90 -3.20 9.25
C GLY A 163 24.29 -2.85 8.71
N ARG A 164 24.69 -3.43 7.58
CA ARG A 164 25.94 -3.06 6.86
C ARG A 164 25.90 -1.65 6.30
N ARG A 165 24.74 -1.19 5.80
CA ARG A 165 24.56 0.15 5.23
C ARG A 165 24.63 1.23 6.33
N THR A 166 24.00 0.98 7.47
CA THR A 166 24.05 1.87 8.65
C THR A 166 25.44 1.93 9.29
N ARG A 167 26.18 0.81 9.33
CA ARG A 167 27.57 0.81 9.82
C ARG A 167 28.53 1.56 8.90
N LYS A 168 28.29 1.54 7.58
CA LYS A 168 29.08 2.28 6.58
C LYS A 168 28.77 3.78 6.57
N SER A 169 27.54 4.20 6.89
CA SER A 169 27.20 5.61 7.02
C SER A 169 27.70 6.24 8.32
N LEU A 170 27.93 5.43 9.36
CA LEU A 170 28.46 5.86 10.66
C LEU A 170 29.98 5.66 10.82
N SER A 171 30.66 4.98 9.89
CA SER A 171 32.11 4.85 9.93
C SER A 171 32.77 6.20 9.60
N PRO A 172 33.60 6.78 10.50
CA PRO A 172 34.28 8.03 10.24
C PRO A 172 35.12 7.92 8.97
N ARG A 173 34.76 8.67 7.92
CA ARG A 173 35.65 8.86 6.77
C ARG A 173 36.89 9.58 7.30
N LYS A 174 38.02 8.88 7.40
CA LYS A 174 39.33 9.54 7.54
C LYS A 174 39.49 10.48 6.35
N ARG A 175 39.32 11.78 6.59
CA ARG A 175 39.74 12.83 5.66
C ARG A 175 41.26 12.69 5.52
N THR A 176 41.71 12.10 4.42
CA THR A 176 43.08 12.25 3.96
C THR A 176 43.25 13.74 3.60
N ARG A 177 43.82 14.52 4.54
CA ARG A 177 44.35 15.84 4.22
C ARG A 177 45.54 15.61 3.30
N HIS A 178 45.41 15.95 2.02
CA HIS A 178 46.58 16.19 1.18
C HIS A 178 47.25 17.46 1.71
N SER A 179 48.33 17.30 2.47
CA SER A 179 49.30 18.38 2.68
C SER A 179 50.04 18.59 1.36
N THR A 180 49.69 19.67 0.66
CA THR A 180 50.50 20.19 -0.44
C THR A 180 51.77 20.77 0.19
N SER A 181 52.87 20.02 0.17
CA SER A 181 54.20 20.56 0.41
C SER A 181 54.58 21.41 -0.78
N VAL A 182 54.57 22.74 -0.59
CA VAL A 182 55.20 23.68 -1.52
C VAL A 182 56.71 23.53 -1.35
N SER A 183 57.37 22.97 -2.35
CA SER A 183 58.81 23.09 -2.53
C SER A 183 59.07 24.08 -3.67
N LEU A 184 59.49 25.27 -3.27
CA LEU A 184 60.18 26.24 -4.13
C LEU A 184 61.41 25.56 -4.74
N LEU A 185 61.54 25.59 -6.07
CA LEU A 185 62.82 25.77 -6.75
C LEU A 185 62.56 26.27 -8.18
N SER A 186 63.08 27.46 -8.41
CA SER A 186 63.14 28.25 -9.64
C SER A 186 63.82 27.52 -10.80
N LEU A 187 63.36 27.76 -12.03
CA LEU A 187 64.23 27.90 -13.19
C LEU A 187 63.52 28.70 -14.30
N SER A 188 64.26 29.70 -14.78
CA SER A 188 63.96 30.75 -15.73
C SER A 188 63.57 30.25 -17.14
N GLY A 189 62.86 31.08 -17.90
CA GLY A 189 62.75 30.93 -19.36
C GLY A 189 61.51 31.56 -19.98
N GLU A 190 61.65 32.83 -20.35
CA GLU A 190 61.00 33.60 -21.44
C GLU A 190 59.82 32.98 -22.24
N GLY A 191 58.76 33.78 -22.44
CA GLY A 191 57.75 33.48 -23.47
C GLY A 191 56.41 34.21 -23.33
N LEU A 192 56.39 35.51 -23.62
CA LEU A 192 55.20 36.37 -23.70
C LEU A 192 54.33 36.09 -24.94
N ARG A 193 53.05 35.72 -24.76
CA ARG A 193 51.81 36.38 -25.28
C ARG A 193 50.67 35.41 -25.62
N ALA A 194 49.47 35.89 -25.28
CA ALA A 194 48.15 35.28 -25.25
C ALA A 194 47.47 35.01 -26.61
N PRO A 195 46.32 34.32 -26.59
CA PRO A 195 45.09 34.91 -27.14
C PRO A 195 43.90 34.80 -26.16
N LEU A 196 43.24 35.91 -25.83
CA LEU A 196 41.97 36.39 -26.42
C LEU A 196 40.74 35.53 -26.07
N LEU A 197 40.01 35.97 -25.03
CA LEU A 197 38.57 35.71 -24.85
C LEU A 197 37.79 36.92 -25.38
N PRO A 198 36.71 36.75 -26.17
CA PRO A 198 35.74 37.82 -26.37
C PRO A 198 34.73 37.88 -25.23
N LYS A 199 34.52 39.10 -24.74
CA LYS A 199 33.38 39.57 -23.94
C LYS A 199 32.18 39.88 -24.85
N GLY A 200 30.99 39.74 -24.28
CA GLY A 200 29.72 40.41 -24.64
C GLY A 200 28.69 39.99 -23.56
N TRP A 201 28.24 40.77 -22.56
CA TRP A 201 27.64 42.13 -22.55
C TRP A 201 26.48 42.23 -23.54
N GLU A 202 25.22 42.57 -23.22
CA GLU A 202 24.48 43.14 -22.07
C GLU A 202 23.01 42.66 -22.22
N GLU A 203 22.20 42.39 -21.19
CA GLU A 203 21.49 43.32 -20.29
C GLU A 203 20.52 44.30 -20.99
N GLY A 204 19.25 44.28 -20.59
CA GLY A 204 18.20 45.16 -21.11
C GLY A 204 16.86 44.97 -20.37
N GLN A 205 16.63 45.81 -19.35
CA GLN A 205 15.48 45.86 -18.44
C GLN A 205 14.19 46.44 -19.06
N ARG A 206 13.07 46.21 -18.32
CA ARG A 206 11.91 47.12 -18.09
C ARG A 206 10.93 47.30 -19.27
N SER A 207 9.60 47.43 -19.12
CA SER A 207 8.66 47.65 -18.02
C SER A 207 7.26 47.23 -18.51
N GLU A 208 6.38 46.79 -17.62
CA GLU A 208 5.00 47.30 -17.38
C GLU A 208 4.36 46.53 -16.21
#